data_AF-A0A7C5ICV8-F1
#
_entry.id   AF-A0A7C5ICV8-F1
#
_cell.length_a   1.000
_cell.length_b   1.000
_cell.length_c   1.000
_cell.angle_alpha   90.00
_cell.angle_beta   90.00
_cell.angle_gamma   90.00
#
_symmetry.space_group_name_H-M   'P 1'
#
loop_
_entity.id
_entity.type
_entity.pdbx_description
1 polymer ?
#
loop_
_entity_poly.entity_id
_entity_poly.type
_entity_poly.pdbx_seq_one_letter_code
_entity_poly.pdbx_strand_id
1 'polypeptide(L)'
;MAWTGLVKEHNKPLLLSVRLKVVKGRITEAESIVVRDVNEKLLENLKTPPPTFTEPLAPAERMSRREMLRMPDIYFEALDKLNDSSIPWDENAYRMENGMVTCGNVPGAAPPLPGMPARGSCKMPDGVIPPVLKTIHSVYQRRTPVVDEEMGLTWGLYCFNHRGLAVIETPDGNRYPSYSPTPNTMPFADIFKTKNRKLRGIFALGTMLPYGIGDGWTGPLFK
;
A
#
# COMPACT_ATOMS: atom_id res chain seq x y z
N MET A 1 1.36 -18.38 -3.46
CA MET A 1 2.38 -17.51 -4.11
C MET A 1 1.72 -16.21 -4.52
N ALA A 2 2.46 -15.10 -4.47
CA ALA A 2 2.03 -13.81 -4.98
C ALA A 2 3.11 -13.24 -5.93
N TRP A 3 2.67 -12.50 -6.93
CA TRP A 3 3.54 -11.78 -7.86
C TRP A 3 2.97 -10.39 -8.08
N THR A 4 3.84 -9.40 -8.24
CA THR A 4 3.45 -8.01 -8.41
C THR A 4 4.43 -7.33 -9.36
N GLY A 5 3.93 -6.67 -10.40
CA GLY A 5 4.78 -6.02 -11.37
C GLY A 5 4.04 -5.43 -12.57
N LEU A 6 4.84 -5.02 -13.56
CA LEU A 6 4.37 -4.46 -14.82
C LEU A 6 4.05 -5.59 -15.80
N VAL A 7 2.90 -5.51 -16.47
CA VAL A 7 2.55 -6.38 -17.61
C VAL A 7 2.00 -5.54 -18.76
N LYS A 8 1.72 -6.19 -19.90
CA LYS A 8 1.09 -5.53 -21.06
C LYS A 8 -0.27 -6.17 -21.35
N GLU A 9 -1.27 -5.34 -21.59
CA GLU A 9 -2.59 -5.73 -22.11
C GLU A 9 -2.83 -4.91 -23.38
N HIS A 10 -3.03 -5.57 -24.52
CA HIS A 10 -3.18 -4.92 -25.83
C HIS A 10 -2.11 -3.85 -26.13
N ASN A 11 -0.83 -4.18 -25.89
CA ASN A 11 0.34 -3.28 -26.04
C ASN A 11 0.38 -2.05 -25.11
N LYS A 12 -0.58 -1.90 -24.19
CA LYS A 12 -0.55 -0.86 -23.16
C LYS A 12 0.04 -1.41 -21.86
N PRO A 13 0.93 -0.67 -21.18
CA PRO A 13 1.42 -1.10 -19.88
C PRO A 13 0.31 -1.03 -18.84
N LEU A 14 0.32 -1.97 -17.90
CA LEU A 14 -0.53 -1.92 -16.71
C LEU A 14 0.22 -2.51 -15.52
N LEU A 15 -0.28 -2.25 -14.31
CA LEU A 15 0.23 -2.90 -13.11
C LEU A 15 -0.67 -4.06 -12.71
N LEU A 16 -0.07 -5.22 -12.46
CA LEU A 16 -0.75 -6.42 -12.02
C LEU A 16 -0.16 -6.88 -10.69
N SER A 17 -1.04 -7.10 -9.73
CA SER A 17 -0.73 -7.88 -8.54
C SER A 17 -1.64 -9.10 -8.51
N VAL A 18 -1.08 -10.29 -8.32
CA VAL A 18 -1.82 -11.55 -8.38
C VAL A 18 -1.36 -12.49 -7.29
N ARG A 19 -2.30 -13.21 -6.66
CA ARG A 19 -2.01 -14.32 -5.76
C ARG A 19 -2.74 -15.57 -6.20
N LEU A 20 -2.03 -16.70 -6.17
CA LEU A 20 -2.59 -18.03 -6.36
C LEU A 20 -2.34 -18.88 -5.11
N LYS A 21 -3.39 -19.54 -4.61
CA LYS A 21 -3.30 -20.62 -3.62
C LYS A 21 -3.34 -21.95 -4.32
N VAL A 22 -2.28 -22.75 -4.18
CA VAL A 22 -2.21 -24.08 -4.76
C VAL A 22 -2.30 -25.12 -3.65
N VAL A 23 -3.25 -26.04 -3.75
CA VAL A 23 -3.43 -27.18 -2.83
C VAL A 23 -3.49 -28.44 -3.67
N LYS A 24 -2.60 -29.42 -3.39
CA LYS A 24 -2.53 -30.69 -4.14
C LYS A 24 -2.47 -30.48 -5.67
N GLY A 25 -1.64 -29.54 -6.12
CA GLY A 25 -1.44 -29.23 -7.54
C GLY A 25 -2.60 -28.48 -8.23
N ARG A 26 -3.63 -28.05 -7.49
CA ARG A 26 -4.77 -27.30 -8.03
C ARG A 26 -4.84 -25.89 -7.46
N ILE A 27 -5.18 -24.91 -8.29
CA ILE A 27 -5.50 -23.56 -7.84
C ILE A 27 -6.84 -23.62 -7.11
N THR A 28 -6.84 -23.21 -5.83
CA THR A 28 -8.01 -23.23 -4.95
C THR A 28 -8.52 -21.84 -4.62
N GLU A 29 -7.66 -20.82 -4.74
CA GLU A 29 -8.03 -19.41 -4.62
C GLU A 29 -7.15 -18.61 -5.60
N ALA A 30 -7.74 -17.59 -6.22
CA ALA A 30 -7.04 -16.67 -7.10
C ALA A 30 -7.56 -15.25 -6.86
N GLU A 31 -6.65 -14.30 -6.71
CA GLU A 31 -6.94 -12.88 -6.53
C GLU A 31 -6.09 -12.06 -7.47
N SER A 32 -6.63 -10.96 -7.97
CA SER A 32 -5.84 -9.97 -8.68
C SER A 32 -6.31 -8.54 -8.45
N ILE A 33 -5.35 -7.63 -8.50
CA ILE A 33 -5.56 -6.20 -8.69
C ILE A 33 -4.94 -5.83 -10.03
N VAL A 34 -5.73 -5.19 -10.89
CA VAL A 34 -5.31 -4.76 -12.22
C VAL A 34 -5.49 -3.25 -12.31
N VAL A 35 -4.37 -2.53 -12.38
CA VAL A 35 -4.36 -1.06 -12.50
C VAL A 35 -4.08 -0.72 -13.96
N ARG A 36 -5.12 -0.33 -14.70
CA ARG A 36 -5.04 0.02 -16.12
C ARG A 36 -4.80 1.51 -16.35
N ASP A 37 -5.30 2.35 -15.45
CA ASP A 37 -5.08 3.80 -15.50
C ASP A 37 -3.75 4.14 -14.84
N VAL A 38 -2.67 3.86 -15.57
CA VAL A 38 -1.30 4.05 -15.09
C VAL A 38 -0.72 5.36 -15.61
N ASN A 39 0.05 6.04 -14.76
CA ASN A 39 0.89 7.13 -15.22
C ASN A 39 2.22 6.55 -15.72
N GLU A 40 2.39 6.48 -17.04
CA GLU A 40 3.58 5.92 -17.68
C GLU A 40 4.90 6.55 -17.20
N LYS A 41 4.90 7.84 -16.83
CA LYS A 41 6.09 8.52 -16.31
C LYS A 41 6.56 7.95 -14.97
N LEU A 42 5.65 7.39 -14.18
CA LEU A 42 5.93 6.81 -12.87
C LEU A 42 6.27 5.32 -12.95
N LEU A 43 6.02 4.67 -14.09
CA LEU A 43 6.32 3.25 -14.28
C LEU A 43 7.82 2.96 -14.27
N GLU A 44 8.65 3.95 -14.62
CA GLU A 44 10.11 3.83 -14.50
C GLU A 44 10.55 3.45 -13.09
N ASN A 45 9.86 3.98 -12.07
CA ASN A 45 10.15 3.69 -10.66
C ASN A 45 9.87 2.23 -10.26
N LEU A 46 9.11 1.50 -11.09
CA LEU A 46 8.71 0.12 -10.85
C LEU A 46 9.48 -0.89 -11.71
N LYS A 47 10.28 -0.44 -12.69
CA LYS A 47 11.09 -1.33 -13.54
C LYS A 47 12.15 -2.06 -12.74
N THR A 48 12.75 -1.37 -11.77
CA THR A 48 13.76 -1.92 -10.88
C THR A 48 13.26 -1.79 -9.45
N PRO A 49 12.79 -2.87 -8.83
CA PRO A 49 12.43 -2.83 -7.42
C PRO A 49 13.67 -2.45 -6.59
N PRO A 50 13.53 -1.63 -5.53
CA PRO A 50 14.63 -1.32 -4.63
C PRO A 50 15.22 -2.61 -4.06
N PRO A 51 16.55 -2.71 -3.87
CA PRO A 51 17.22 -3.92 -3.40
C PRO A 51 16.61 -4.50 -2.11
N THR A 52 16.09 -3.63 -1.26
CA THR A 52 15.37 -4.00 -0.03
C THR A 52 14.17 -4.92 -0.26
N PHE A 53 13.60 -5.03 -1.45
CA PHE A 53 12.49 -5.95 -1.76
C PHE A 53 12.95 -7.22 -2.49
N THR A 54 14.18 -7.29 -2.95
CA THR A 54 14.73 -8.43 -3.72
C THR A 54 15.79 -9.22 -2.96
N GLU A 55 16.31 -8.69 -1.86
CA GLU A 55 17.32 -9.36 -1.05
C GLU A 55 16.73 -10.05 0.19
N PRO A 56 17.14 -11.30 0.48
CA PRO A 56 16.75 -11.98 1.70
C PRO A 56 17.38 -11.31 2.93
N LEU A 57 16.67 -11.39 4.05
CA LEU A 57 17.15 -10.90 5.34
C LEU A 57 18.11 -11.90 5.97
N ALA A 58 19.15 -11.40 6.65
CA ALA A 58 19.90 -12.24 7.57
C ALA A 58 18.99 -12.73 8.71
N PRO A 59 19.20 -13.92 9.31
CA PRO A 59 18.32 -14.46 10.34
C PRO A 59 18.02 -13.49 11.50
N ALA A 60 19.01 -12.69 11.92
CA ALA A 60 18.86 -11.70 13.00
C ALA A 60 18.02 -10.46 12.61
N GLU A 61 17.84 -10.20 11.31
CA GLU A 61 17.06 -9.07 10.81
C GLU A 61 15.58 -9.43 10.62
N ARG A 62 15.25 -10.73 10.67
CA ARG A 62 13.89 -11.27 10.50
C ARG A 62 13.06 -11.06 11.76
N MET A 63 11.74 -11.05 11.60
CA MET A 63 10.77 -11.11 12.70
C MET A 63 9.80 -12.26 12.44
N SER A 64 9.11 -12.72 13.48
CA SER A 64 8.22 -13.88 13.33
C SER A 64 7.02 -13.56 12.44
N ARG A 65 6.50 -14.58 11.74
CA ARG A 65 5.27 -14.50 10.94
C ARG A 65 4.14 -13.75 11.65
N ARG A 66 3.93 -14.03 12.94
CA ARG A 66 2.87 -13.40 13.75
C ARG A 66 3.08 -11.89 13.87
N GLU A 67 4.32 -11.46 14.07
CA GLU A 67 4.64 -10.04 14.21
C GLU A 67 4.57 -9.34 12.84
N MET A 68 4.98 -10.00 11.76
CA MET A 68 4.82 -9.48 10.40
C MET A 68 3.35 -9.25 10.06
N LEU A 69 2.46 -10.18 10.41
CA LEU A 69 1.01 -10.05 10.22
C LEU A 69 0.39 -8.91 11.04
N ARG A 70 1.04 -8.50 12.13
CA ARG A 70 0.59 -7.37 12.96
C ARG A 70 0.98 -6.01 12.38
N MET A 71 2.00 -5.96 11.51
CA MET A 71 2.50 -4.70 10.97
C MET A 71 1.47 -3.93 10.12
N PRO A 72 0.71 -4.57 9.19
CA PRO A 72 -0.36 -3.89 8.47
C PRO A 72 -1.44 -3.34 9.41
N ASP A 73 -1.84 -4.08 10.45
CA ASP A 73 -2.82 -3.61 11.43
C ASP A 73 -2.35 -2.33 12.13
N ILE A 74 -1.09 -2.30 12.60
CA ILE A 74 -0.48 -1.12 13.25
C ILE A 74 -0.47 0.06 12.28
N TYR A 75 -0.10 -0.17 11.02
CA TYR A 75 -0.05 0.86 9.98
C TYR A 75 -1.45 1.45 9.69
N PHE A 76 -2.46 0.61 9.53
CA PHE A 76 -3.82 1.09 9.24
C PHE A 76 -4.50 1.71 10.47
N GLU A 77 -4.24 1.22 11.68
CA GLU A 77 -4.71 1.85 12.92
C GLU A 77 -4.14 3.26 13.07
N ALA A 78 -2.88 3.47 12.67
CA ALA A 78 -2.27 4.79 12.64
C ALA A 78 -2.96 5.74 11.65
N LEU A 79 -3.36 5.26 10.47
CA LEU A 79 -4.17 6.04 9.52
C LEU A 79 -5.56 6.37 10.10
N ASP A 80 -6.22 5.40 10.73
CA ASP A 80 -7.54 5.59 11.36
C ASP A 80 -7.47 6.64 12.48
N LYS A 81 -6.38 6.65 13.27
CA LYS A 81 -6.13 7.60 14.37
C LYS A 81 -5.48 8.91 13.94
N LEU A 82 -5.04 9.00 12.68
CA LEU A 82 -4.16 10.06 12.18
C LEU A 82 -2.92 10.27 13.06
N ASN A 83 -2.35 9.18 13.58
CA ASN A 83 -1.17 9.21 14.43
C ASN A 83 -0.24 8.02 14.13
N ASP A 84 0.98 8.29 13.68
CA ASP A 84 1.95 7.25 13.29
C ASP A 84 2.96 6.90 14.38
N SER A 85 2.79 7.40 15.61
CA SER A 85 3.74 7.17 16.72
C SER A 85 3.89 5.71 17.10
N SER A 86 2.87 4.89 16.85
CA SER A 86 2.90 3.44 17.11
C SER A 86 3.60 2.64 16.02
N ILE A 87 3.85 3.22 14.84
CA ILE A 87 4.50 2.53 13.74
C ILE A 87 6.01 2.48 14.04
N PRO A 88 6.62 1.28 14.11
CA PRO A 88 8.06 1.16 14.29
C PRO A 88 8.76 1.42 12.96
N TRP A 89 8.83 2.68 12.52
CA TRP A 89 9.46 3.05 11.25
C TRP A 89 10.96 2.71 11.24
N ASP A 90 11.42 2.16 10.13
CA ASP A 90 12.85 2.18 9.78
C ASP A 90 13.26 3.62 9.43
N GLU A 91 14.50 3.99 9.73
CA GLU A 91 15.01 5.34 9.43
C GLU A 91 14.97 5.64 7.93
N ASN A 92 15.15 4.63 7.10
CA ASN A 92 15.12 4.75 5.64
C ASN A 92 13.78 4.33 5.04
N ALA A 93 12.71 4.27 5.83
CA ALA A 93 11.39 3.84 5.36
C ALA A 93 10.92 4.66 4.15
N TYR A 94 10.25 3.97 3.23
CA TYR A 94 9.61 4.61 2.08
C TYR A 94 8.27 3.97 1.75
N ARG A 95 7.43 4.69 1.02
CA ARG A 95 6.19 4.17 0.45
C ARG A 95 6.07 4.55 -1.01
N MET A 96 5.78 3.58 -1.85
CA MET A 96 5.49 3.78 -3.27
C MET A 96 4.07 3.29 -3.60
N GLU A 97 3.32 4.13 -4.30
CA GLU A 97 1.94 3.88 -4.71
C GLU A 97 1.82 4.00 -6.22
N ASN A 98 1.53 2.90 -6.92
CA ASN A 98 1.45 2.89 -8.40
C ASN A 98 2.67 3.54 -9.10
N GLY A 99 3.85 3.43 -8.49
CA GLY A 99 5.10 4.06 -8.97
C GLY A 99 5.40 5.44 -8.40
N MET A 100 4.43 6.11 -7.77
CA MET A 100 4.64 7.39 -7.08
C MET A 100 5.28 7.18 -5.71
N VAL A 101 6.41 7.84 -5.42
CA VAL A 101 6.94 7.90 -4.05
C VAL A 101 6.09 8.87 -3.23
N THR A 102 5.40 8.35 -2.22
CA THR A 102 4.49 9.12 -1.35
C THR A 102 5.14 9.52 -0.03
N CYS A 103 6.11 8.74 0.44
CA CYS A 103 6.99 9.15 1.53
C CYS A 103 8.35 8.45 1.45
N GLY A 104 9.33 9.03 2.14
CA GLY A 104 10.69 8.51 2.19
C GLY A 104 11.51 8.88 0.96
N ASN A 105 12.69 8.27 0.85
CA ASN A 105 13.58 8.45 -0.28
C ASN A 105 13.84 7.11 -0.97
N VAL A 106 13.63 7.07 -2.28
CA VAL A 106 13.96 5.93 -3.14
C VAL A 106 14.98 6.40 -4.17
N PRO A 107 16.26 5.98 -4.06
CA PRO A 107 17.31 6.42 -4.98
C PRO A 107 16.93 6.17 -6.44
N GLY A 108 17.08 7.20 -7.28
CA GLY A 108 16.78 7.13 -8.71
C GLY A 108 15.29 7.19 -9.07
N ALA A 109 14.39 7.30 -8.09
CA ALA A 109 12.97 7.48 -8.37
C ALA A 109 12.70 8.87 -8.96
N ALA A 110 11.84 8.92 -9.99
CA ALA A 110 11.31 10.15 -10.52
C ALA A 110 10.60 10.96 -9.43
N PRO A 111 10.68 12.31 -9.48
CA PRO A 111 10.04 13.15 -8.50
C PRO A 111 8.51 12.97 -8.50
N PRO A 112 7.86 13.21 -7.36
CA PRO A 112 6.40 13.19 -7.27
C PRO A 112 5.78 14.21 -8.21
N LEU A 113 4.53 13.97 -8.63
CA LEU A 113 3.79 14.91 -9.47
C LEU A 113 3.55 16.23 -8.70
N PRO A 114 3.55 17.40 -9.38
CA PRO A 114 3.22 18.67 -8.73
C PRO A 114 1.89 18.61 -7.99
N GLY A 115 1.88 19.09 -6.73
CA GLY A 115 0.68 19.12 -5.88
C GLY A 115 0.35 17.82 -5.15
N MET A 116 1.11 16.74 -5.36
CA MET A 116 0.93 15.50 -4.60
C MET A 116 1.64 15.57 -3.23
N PRO A 117 1.05 14.98 -2.17
CA PRO A 117 1.63 14.96 -0.84
C PRO A 117 2.77 13.93 -0.77
N ALA A 118 3.95 14.30 -1.27
CA ALA A 118 5.16 13.50 -1.14
C ALA A 118 6.10 14.12 -0.10
N ARG A 119 6.60 13.32 0.84
CA ARG A 119 7.47 13.75 1.93
C ARG A 119 8.80 13.01 1.91
N GLY A 120 9.87 13.67 2.33
CA GLY A 120 11.19 13.04 2.45
C GLY A 120 11.28 11.96 3.53
N SER A 121 10.38 11.95 4.52
CA SER A 121 10.28 10.94 5.58
C SER A 121 8.87 10.35 5.62
N CYS A 122 8.76 9.06 5.94
CA CYS A 122 7.48 8.42 6.27
C CYS A 122 7.03 8.68 7.71
N LYS A 123 7.98 8.84 8.64
CA LYS A 123 7.69 9.16 10.02
C LYS A 123 7.39 10.65 10.19
N MET A 124 6.28 10.99 10.85
CA MET A 124 5.97 12.37 11.22
C MET A 124 6.81 12.79 12.45
N PRO A 125 7.43 13.99 12.45
CA PRO A 125 8.26 14.44 13.56
C PRO A 125 7.53 14.50 14.92
N ASP A 126 6.25 14.88 14.89
CA ASP A 126 5.36 15.01 16.05
C ASP A 126 4.37 13.85 16.18
N GLY A 127 4.47 12.84 15.30
CA GLY A 127 3.55 11.72 15.25
C GLY A 127 2.19 12.02 14.63
N VAL A 128 1.94 13.25 14.15
CA VAL A 128 0.61 13.68 13.66
C VAL A 128 0.54 13.51 12.15
N ILE A 129 -0.34 12.62 11.69
CA ILE A 129 -0.58 12.43 10.28
C ILE A 129 -1.41 13.60 9.74
N PRO A 130 -1.03 14.20 8.59
CA PRO A 130 -1.76 15.33 8.01
C PRO A 130 -3.26 15.05 7.83
N PRO A 131 -4.16 15.97 8.24
CA PRO A 131 -5.60 15.80 8.12
C PRO A 131 -6.09 15.58 6.68
N VAL A 132 -5.27 15.90 5.68
CA VAL A 132 -5.56 15.59 4.27
C VAL A 132 -5.86 14.10 4.04
N LEU A 133 -5.29 13.20 4.84
CA LEU A 133 -5.53 11.76 4.76
C LEU A 133 -6.84 11.32 5.47
N LYS A 134 -7.54 12.23 6.16
CA LYS A 134 -8.89 12.00 6.77
C LYS A 134 -9.99 11.73 5.74
N THR A 135 -9.69 11.88 4.45
CA THR A 135 -10.57 11.46 3.36
C THR A 135 -10.76 9.94 3.36
N ILE A 136 -9.75 9.19 3.79
CA ILE A 136 -9.85 7.75 4.09
C ILE A 136 -10.73 7.62 5.33
N HIS A 137 -11.98 7.21 5.13
CA HIS A 137 -12.94 7.02 6.20
C HIS A 137 -12.72 5.70 6.94
N SER A 138 -12.32 4.66 6.21
CA SER A 138 -11.93 3.37 6.76
C SER A 138 -11.02 2.64 5.78
N VAL A 139 -10.15 1.79 6.31
CA VAL A 139 -9.56 0.71 5.52
C VAL A 139 -10.25 -0.56 5.96
N TYR A 140 -11.25 -1.03 5.20
CA TYR A 140 -12.04 -2.18 5.63
C TYR A 140 -12.31 -3.17 4.51
N GLN A 141 -12.30 -4.41 4.95
CA GLN A 141 -11.82 -5.62 4.29
C GLN A 141 -10.29 -5.56 4.09
N ARG A 142 -9.61 -6.28 4.97
CA ARG A 142 -8.16 -6.42 5.06
C ARG A 142 -7.84 -7.91 5.10
N ARG A 143 -6.92 -8.36 4.25
CA ARG A 143 -6.50 -9.76 4.23
C ARG A 143 -5.03 -9.87 3.85
N THR A 144 -4.23 -10.55 4.65
CA THR A 144 -2.77 -10.71 4.43
C THR A 144 -2.39 -12.18 4.26
N PRO A 145 -2.73 -12.81 3.11
CA PRO A 145 -2.63 -14.27 2.95
C PRO A 145 -1.20 -14.77 2.70
N VAL A 146 -0.25 -13.89 2.39
CA VAL A 146 1.14 -14.28 2.08
C VAL A 146 2.10 -13.58 3.03
N VAL A 147 2.97 -14.39 3.63
CA VAL A 147 4.07 -13.93 4.48
C VAL A 147 5.29 -14.75 4.11
N ASP A 148 6.38 -14.05 3.85
CA ASP A 148 7.70 -14.57 3.53
C ASP A 148 8.68 -14.02 4.58
N GLU A 149 9.00 -14.83 5.58
CA GLU A 149 9.88 -14.46 6.70
C GLU A 149 11.33 -14.30 6.26
N GLU A 150 11.76 -15.03 5.23
CA GLU A 150 13.12 -14.94 4.69
C GLU A 150 13.33 -13.60 3.99
N MET A 151 12.34 -13.16 3.21
CA MET A 151 12.37 -11.87 2.55
C MET A 151 11.85 -10.74 3.44
N GLY A 152 11.25 -11.02 4.59
CA GLY A 152 10.60 -10.02 5.44
C GLY A 152 9.42 -9.32 4.74
N LEU A 153 8.74 -10.01 3.82
CA LEU A 153 7.63 -9.47 3.03
C LEU A 153 6.29 -10.04 3.48
N THR A 154 5.28 -9.19 3.58
CA THR A 154 3.88 -9.63 3.57
C THR A 154 3.18 -9.06 2.35
N TRP A 155 2.33 -9.84 1.71
CA TRP A 155 1.44 -9.35 0.66
C TRP A 155 -0.01 -9.48 1.14
N GLY A 156 -0.80 -8.44 0.95
CA GLY A 156 -2.20 -8.41 1.33
C GLY A 156 -3.06 -7.50 0.46
N LEU A 157 -4.36 -7.70 0.58
CA LEU A 157 -5.40 -6.92 -0.05
C LEU A 157 -6.10 -6.05 0.98
N TYR A 158 -6.19 -4.76 0.70
CA TYR A 158 -6.73 -3.77 1.61
C TYR A 158 -7.61 -2.79 0.82
N CYS A 159 -8.85 -2.59 1.27
CA CYS A 159 -9.79 -1.67 0.62
C CYS A 159 -9.87 -0.36 1.40
N PHE A 160 -9.34 0.71 0.81
CA PHE A 160 -9.44 2.06 1.34
C PHE A 160 -10.77 2.66 0.89
N ASN A 161 -11.59 3.11 1.83
CA ASN A 161 -12.91 3.66 1.54
C ASN A 161 -12.90 5.16 1.82
N HIS A 162 -13.19 5.95 0.79
CA HIS A 162 -13.28 7.40 0.89
C HIS A 162 -14.72 7.85 0.88
N ARG A 163 -15.09 8.69 1.84
CA ARG A 163 -16.46 9.24 1.94
C ARG A 163 -16.75 10.38 0.96
N GLY A 164 -15.74 10.86 0.23
CA GLY A 164 -15.83 12.04 -0.63
C GLY A 164 -15.97 13.32 0.18
N LEU A 165 -14.93 14.14 0.22
CA LEU A 165 -14.98 15.45 0.86
C LEU A 165 -14.50 16.48 -0.14
N ALA A 166 -15.27 17.51 -0.47
CA ALA A 166 -14.78 18.55 -1.39
C ALA A 166 -13.58 19.31 -0.82
N VAL A 167 -13.62 19.59 0.49
CA VAL A 167 -12.61 20.37 1.21
C VAL A 167 -12.29 19.69 2.53
N ILE A 168 -11.02 19.79 2.93
CA ILE A 168 -10.52 19.29 4.21
C ILE A 168 -10.16 20.49 5.07
N GLU A 169 -10.77 20.55 6.24
CA GLU A 169 -10.45 21.54 7.26
C GLU A 169 -9.47 20.93 8.26
N THR A 170 -8.41 21.68 8.52
CA THR A 170 -7.34 21.32 9.46
C THR A 170 -7.62 21.92 10.85
N PRO A 171 -7.06 21.38 11.94
CA PRO A 171 -7.34 21.86 13.31
C PRO A 171 -7.10 23.37 13.54
N ASP A 172 -6.22 23.97 12.76
CA ASP A 172 -5.88 25.39 12.71
C ASP A 172 -6.83 26.24 11.83
N GLY A 173 -7.90 25.64 11.29
CA GLY A 173 -8.94 26.31 10.50
C GLY A 173 -8.61 26.48 9.01
N ASN A 174 -7.41 26.07 8.56
CA ASN A 174 -7.04 26.13 7.15
C ASN A 174 -7.81 25.09 6.32
N ARG A 175 -8.16 25.48 5.09
CA ARG A 175 -8.98 24.69 4.16
C ARG A 175 -8.21 24.33 2.90
N TYR A 176 -8.17 23.04 2.57
CA TYR A 176 -7.47 22.52 1.39
C TYR A 176 -8.42 21.73 0.49
N PRO A 177 -8.26 21.79 -0.85
CA PRO A 177 -8.98 20.88 -1.73
C PRO A 177 -8.58 19.44 -1.41
N SER A 178 -9.57 18.55 -1.37
CA SER A 178 -9.33 17.13 -1.17
C SER A 178 -8.81 16.48 -2.44
N TYR A 179 -7.88 15.52 -2.29
CA TYR A 179 -7.48 14.65 -3.39
C TYR A 179 -8.55 13.61 -3.75
N SER A 180 -9.57 13.45 -2.91
CA SER A 180 -10.69 12.53 -3.09
C SER A 180 -12.01 13.24 -2.81
N PRO A 181 -12.50 14.07 -3.77
CA PRO A 181 -13.68 14.89 -3.59
C PRO A 181 -15.00 14.09 -3.68
N THR A 182 -14.97 12.93 -4.32
CA THR A 182 -16.14 12.05 -4.49
C THR A 182 -15.95 10.72 -3.75
N PRO A 183 -17.04 10.10 -3.27
CA PRO A 183 -16.95 8.79 -2.64
C PRO A 183 -16.39 7.74 -3.59
N ASN A 184 -15.46 6.93 -3.11
CA ASN A 184 -14.86 5.83 -3.88
C ASN A 184 -14.30 4.74 -2.95
N THR A 185 -14.10 3.55 -3.52
CA THR A 185 -13.37 2.47 -2.87
C THR A 185 -12.13 2.16 -3.69
N MET A 186 -11.00 2.10 -3.01
CA MET A 186 -9.68 1.88 -3.56
C MET A 186 -9.15 0.52 -3.07
N PRO A 187 -9.39 -0.58 -3.82
CA PRO A 187 -8.73 -1.86 -3.52
C PRO A 187 -7.26 -1.80 -3.91
N PHE A 188 -6.42 -2.21 -2.96
CA PHE A 188 -4.98 -2.20 -3.09
C PHE A 188 -4.40 -3.57 -2.74
N ALA A 189 -3.41 -3.99 -3.52
CA ALA A 189 -2.47 -5.02 -3.13
C ALA A 189 -1.22 -4.35 -2.57
N ASP A 190 -1.02 -4.45 -1.25
CA ASP A 190 0.14 -3.88 -0.59
C ASP A 190 1.13 -4.96 -0.18
N ILE A 191 2.40 -4.71 -0.50
CA ILE A 191 3.55 -5.45 -0.01
C ILE A 191 4.23 -4.62 1.07
N PHE A 192 4.23 -5.13 2.30
CA PHE A 192 4.97 -4.54 3.41
C PHE A 192 6.32 -5.25 3.55
N LYS A 193 7.41 -4.48 3.52
CA LYS A 193 8.76 -4.94 3.89
C LYS A 193 9.03 -4.57 5.33
N THR A 194 9.38 -5.57 6.12
CA THR A 194 9.90 -5.41 7.48
C THR A 194 11.37 -5.79 7.52
N LYS A 195 12.14 -5.12 8.38
CA LYS A 195 13.55 -5.40 8.63
C LYS A 195 13.88 -4.93 10.05
N ASN A 196 14.62 -5.73 10.83
CA ASN A 196 14.98 -5.38 12.22
C ASN A 196 13.75 -5.01 13.07
N ARG A 197 12.64 -5.73 12.88
CA ARG A 197 11.33 -5.50 13.52
C ARG A 197 10.70 -4.12 13.23
N LYS A 198 11.18 -3.43 12.19
CA LYS A 198 10.72 -2.11 11.75
C LYS A 198 10.07 -2.18 10.38
N LEU A 199 9.16 -1.25 10.09
CA LEU A 199 8.56 -1.06 8.78
C LEU A 199 9.53 -0.33 7.86
N ARG A 200 10.08 -1.06 6.89
CA ARG A 200 11.14 -0.58 5.99
C ARG A 200 10.63 -0.09 4.65
N GLY A 201 9.51 -0.61 4.17
CA GLY A 201 8.94 -0.17 2.92
C GLY A 201 7.52 -0.66 2.69
N ILE A 202 6.76 0.08 1.89
CA ILE A 202 5.44 -0.33 1.43
C ILE A 202 5.35 -0.11 -0.08
N PHE A 203 5.00 -1.16 -0.81
CA PHE A 203 4.65 -1.10 -2.23
C PHE A 203 3.16 -1.36 -2.39
N ALA A 204 2.43 -0.33 -2.80
CA ALA A 204 0.99 -0.32 -2.87
C ALA A 204 0.54 -0.19 -4.34
N LEU A 205 -0.15 -1.21 -4.85
CA LEU A 205 -0.71 -1.18 -6.20
C LEU A 205 -2.23 -1.28 -6.12
N GLY A 206 -2.92 -0.30 -6.66
CA GLY A 206 -4.36 -0.23 -6.51
C GLY A 206 -5.02 0.67 -7.53
N THR A 207 -6.33 0.54 -7.61
CA THR A 207 -7.17 1.30 -8.53
C THR A 207 -8.29 1.96 -7.75
N MET A 208 -8.84 3.04 -8.28
CA MET A 208 -10.07 3.63 -7.76
C MET A 208 -11.28 3.00 -8.44
N LEU A 209 -12.28 2.62 -7.65
CA LEU A 209 -13.56 2.05 -8.10
C LEU A 209 -14.73 2.80 -7.43
N PRO A 210 -15.97 2.61 -7.92
CA PRO A 210 -17.15 3.13 -7.23
C PRO A 210 -17.18 2.76 -5.75
N TYR A 211 -17.74 3.64 -4.92
CA TYR A 211 -17.82 3.42 -3.48
C TYR A 211 -18.63 2.16 -3.13
N GLY A 212 -18.17 1.44 -2.11
CA GLY A 212 -18.87 0.27 -1.56
C GLY A 212 -18.62 -1.04 -2.32
N ILE A 213 -17.68 -1.06 -3.26
CA ILE A 213 -17.20 -2.31 -3.86
C ILE A 213 -16.53 -3.15 -2.77
N GLY A 214 -16.90 -4.44 -2.67
CA GLY A 214 -16.29 -5.37 -1.73
C GLY A 214 -14.92 -5.90 -2.19
N ASP A 215 -14.27 -6.68 -1.33
CA ASP A 215 -12.97 -7.32 -1.54
C ASP A 215 -13.00 -8.52 -2.49
N GLY A 216 -14.17 -8.84 -3.03
CA GLY A 216 -14.39 -10.00 -3.89
C GLY A 216 -14.39 -11.35 -3.17
N TRP A 217 -14.25 -11.40 -1.83
CA TRP A 217 -14.19 -12.65 -1.04
C TRP A 217 -15.24 -12.75 0.05
N THR A 218 -15.71 -11.62 0.58
CA THR A 218 -16.70 -11.55 1.67
C THR A 218 -18.14 -11.47 1.17
N GLY A 219 -18.31 -11.35 -0.15
CA GLY A 219 -19.60 -11.33 -0.82
C GLY A 219 -20.33 -12.68 -0.74
N PRO A 220 -21.63 -12.70 -1.05
CA PRO A 220 -22.48 -13.89 -0.93
C PRO A 220 -22.04 -15.07 -1.81
N LEU A 221 -21.23 -14.83 -2.85
CA LEU A 221 -20.69 -15.87 -3.73
C LEU A 221 -19.68 -16.81 -3.04
N PHE A 222 -19.17 -16.44 -1.86
CA PHE A 222 -18.13 -17.18 -1.14
C PHE A 222 -18.52 -17.55 0.30
N LYS A 223 -19.82 -17.47 0.64
CA LYS A 223 -20.40 -18.00 1.88
C LYS A 223 -21.09 -19.33 1.61
#